data_AF-A0A0G8C0F2-F1
#
_entry.id   AF-A0A0G8C0F2-F1
#
_cell.length_a   1.000
_cell.length_b   1.000
_cell.length_c   1.000
_cell.angle_alpha   90.00
_cell.angle_beta   90.00
_cell.angle_gamma   90.00
#
_symmetry.space_group_name_H-M   'P 1'
#
loop_
_entity.id
_entity.type
_entity.pdbx_description
1 polymer ?
#
loop_
_entity_poly.entity_id
_entity_poly.type
_entity_poly.pdbx_seq_one_letter_code
_entity_poly.pdbx_strand_id
1 'polypeptide(L)'
;MAKIKVYQAKEENMDTVKNIIDVEEQNPTAENLQNLYACVLETEDMALPESYIEEDILIDSMEVMVNASQNKLRDLGAYDVIEVQNKGKKTQILLLADEEYEIIEG
;
A
#
# COMPACT_ATOMS: atom_id res chain seq x y z
N MET A 1 -15.60 11.09 2.85
CA MET A 1 -14.94 10.74 1.59
C MET A 1 -13.55 10.28 1.93
N ALA A 2 -13.07 9.29 1.19
CA ALA A 2 -11.79 8.68 1.41
C ALA A 2 -10.97 8.70 0.13
N LYS A 3 -9.66 8.79 0.30
CA LYS A 3 -8.68 8.79 -0.77
C LYS A 3 -7.74 7.63 -0.54
N ILE A 4 -7.53 6.81 -1.57
CA ILE A 4 -6.64 5.67 -1.49
C ILE A 4 -5.45 5.89 -2.41
N LYS A 5 -4.27 5.51 -1.93
CA LYS A 5 -3.07 5.41 -2.74
C LYS A 5 -2.44 4.03 -2.56
N VAL A 6 -1.87 3.51 -3.63
CA VAL A 6 -1.08 2.27 -3.58
C VAL A 6 0.34 2.56 -4.04
N TYR A 7 1.29 2.15 -3.22
CA TYR A 7 2.71 2.33 -3.44
C TYR A 7 3.35 0.97 -3.67
N GLN A 8 4.02 0.80 -4.81
CA GLN A 8 4.80 -0.39 -5.09
C GLN A 8 6.29 -0.07 -5.00
N ALA A 9 7.04 -0.87 -4.23
CA ALA A 9 8.50 -0.74 -4.20
C ALA A 9 9.06 -0.85 -5.62
N LYS A 10 9.91 0.09 -6.04
CA LYS A 10 10.52 0.03 -7.38
C LYS A 10 11.47 -1.17 -7.46
N GLU A 11 11.56 -1.79 -8.62
CA GLU A 11 12.37 -3.01 -8.81
C GLU A 11 13.83 -2.77 -8.42
N GLU A 12 14.40 -1.62 -8.78
CA GLU A 12 15.77 -1.23 -8.44
C GLU A 12 16.01 -1.01 -6.94
N ASN A 13 14.95 -0.86 -6.13
CA ASN A 13 15.03 -0.61 -4.69
C ASN A 13 14.53 -1.79 -3.85
N MET A 14 14.13 -2.90 -4.48
CA MET A 14 13.50 -4.03 -3.80
C MET A 14 14.38 -4.60 -2.68
N ASP A 15 15.68 -4.77 -2.92
CA ASP A 15 16.61 -5.29 -1.90
C ASP A 15 16.73 -4.36 -0.70
N THR A 16 16.71 -3.04 -0.93
CA THR A 16 16.71 -2.05 0.15
C THR A 16 15.42 -2.11 0.96
N VAL A 17 14.27 -2.21 0.30
CA VAL A 17 12.97 -2.31 0.97
C VAL A 17 12.88 -3.60 1.82
N LYS A 18 13.29 -4.73 1.25
CA LYS A 18 13.38 -6.00 1.99
C LYS A 18 14.29 -5.92 3.20
N ASN A 19 15.46 -5.29 3.07
CA ASN A 19 16.36 -5.13 4.20
C ASN A 19 15.73 -4.30 5.33
N ILE A 20 15.04 -3.21 4.99
CA ILE A 20 14.35 -2.36 5.98
C ILE A 20 13.29 -3.16 6.73
N ILE A 21 12.47 -3.94 6.02
CA ILE A 21 11.31 -4.63 6.59
C ILE A 21 11.73 -5.94 7.28
N ASP A 22 12.45 -6.82 6.59
CA ASP A 22 12.71 -8.18 7.05
C ASP A 22 13.95 -8.32 7.94
N VAL A 23 14.91 -7.39 7.83
CA VAL A 23 16.19 -7.46 8.56
C VAL A 23 16.25 -6.41 9.67
N GLU A 24 15.88 -5.18 9.36
CA GLU A 24 15.86 -4.09 10.32
C GLU A 24 14.55 -4.03 11.13
N GLU A 25 13.52 -4.81 10.73
CA GLU A 25 12.20 -4.84 11.36
C GLU A 25 11.56 -3.44 11.47
N GLN A 26 11.71 -2.63 10.41
CA GLN A 26 11.23 -1.26 10.35
C GLN A 26 10.13 -1.08 9.29
N ASN A 27 9.16 -0.22 9.62
CA ASN A 27 8.08 0.14 8.72
C ASN A 27 8.51 1.25 7.74
N PRO A 28 8.05 1.20 6.47
CA PRO A 28 8.34 2.26 5.50
C PRO A 28 7.88 3.64 5.98
N THR A 29 8.79 4.60 6.05
CA THR A 29 8.45 5.99 6.38
C THR A 29 7.90 6.73 5.16
N ALA A 30 7.37 7.94 5.37
CA ALA A 30 6.96 8.82 4.28
C ALA A 30 8.10 9.13 3.28
N GLU A 31 9.34 9.24 3.78
CA GLU A 31 10.52 9.45 2.93
C GLU A 31 10.84 8.20 2.11
N ASN A 32 10.69 7.00 2.71
CA ASN A 32 10.83 5.75 1.96
C ASN A 32 9.80 5.69 0.84
N LEU A 33 8.53 5.98 1.11
CA LEU A 33 7.47 5.96 0.09
C LEU A 33 7.74 6.95 -1.05
N GLN A 34 8.35 8.10 -0.77
CA GLN A 34 8.71 9.07 -1.79
C GLN A 34 9.89 8.62 -2.66
N ASN A 35 10.90 7.99 -2.05
CA ASN A 35 12.18 7.72 -2.71
C ASN A 35 12.23 6.31 -3.31
N LEU A 36 11.79 5.30 -2.56
CA LEU A 36 11.95 3.89 -2.87
C LEU A 36 10.75 3.29 -3.63
N TYR A 37 9.58 3.92 -3.54
CA TYR A 37 8.33 3.41 -4.09
C TYR A 37 7.81 4.26 -5.26
N ALA A 38 6.96 3.67 -6.07
CA ALA A 38 6.14 4.36 -7.08
C ALA A 38 4.67 4.36 -6.62
N CYS A 39 4.02 5.52 -6.69
CA CYS A 39 2.56 5.59 -6.52
C CYS A 39 1.89 5.12 -7.81
N VAL A 40 1.31 3.92 -7.79
CA VAL A 40 0.77 3.24 -8.99
C VAL A 40 -0.74 3.37 -9.12
N LEU A 41 -1.41 3.73 -8.03
CA LEU A 41 -2.84 4.00 -7.98
C LEU A 41 -3.05 5.18 -7.03
N GLU A 42 -3.84 6.16 -7.48
CA GLU A 42 -4.33 7.25 -6.64
C GLU A 42 -5.78 7.50 -7.03
N THR A 43 -6.71 7.30 -6.09
CA THR A 43 -8.13 7.54 -6.35
C THR A 43 -8.48 9.00 -6.11
N GLU A 44 -9.56 9.46 -6.74
CA GLU A 44 -10.24 10.67 -6.29
C GLU A 44 -10.99 10.41 -4.98
N ASP A 45 -11.55 11.47 -4.38
CA ASP A 45 -12.38 11.39 -3.19
C ASP A 45 -13.61 10.51 -3.45
N MET A 46 -13.63 9.32 -2.84
CA MET A 46 -14.71 8.35 -3.00
C MET A 46 -15.45 8.08 -1.68
N ALA A 47 -16.70 7.64 -1.78
CA ALA A 47 -17.41 7.09 -0.63
C ALA A 47 -16.98 5.63 -0.46
N LEU A 48 -16.21 5.33 0.58
CA LEU A 48 -15.93 3.95 0.96
C LEU A 48 -17.13 3.39 1.74
N PRO A 49 -17.69 2.24 1.33
CA PRO A 49 -18.65 1.49 2.14
C PRO A 49 -18.07 1.14 3.52
N GLU A 50 -18.92 0.95 4.52
CA GLU A 50 -18.47 0.55 5.86
C GLU A 50 -17.81 -0.85 5.87
N SER A 51 -18.10 -1.72 4.89
CA SER A 51 -17.44 -3.01 4.75
C SER A 51 -15.96 -2.92 4.35
N TYR A 52 -15.52 -1.78 3.79
CA TYR A 52 -14.09 -1.51 3.52
C TYR A 52 -13.30 -1.17 4.78
N ILE A 53 -13.95 -1.21 5.95
CA ILE A 53 -13.27 -1.20 7.25
C ILE A 53 -12.55 -2.54 7.47
N GLU A 54 -13.00 -3.64 6.84
CA GLU A 54 -12.30 -4.92 6.88
C GLU A 54 -11.10 -4.87 5.90
N GLU A 55 -9.90 -5.08 6.44
CA GLU A 55 -8.65 -4.93 5.67
C GLU A 55 -8.58 -5.93 4.50
N ASP A 56 -9.01 -7.18 4.68
CA ASP A 56 -9.03 -8.19 3.62
C ASP A 56 -9.89 -7.75 2.42
N ILE A 57 -11.09 -7.22 2.67
CA ILE A 57 -11.99 -6.73 1.61
C ILE A 57 -11.37 -5.53 0.88
N LEU A 58 -10.69 -4.66 1.62
CA LEU A 58 -9.97 -3.53 1.06
C LEU A 58 -8.80 -4.00 0.18
N ILE A 59 -7.99 -4.95 0.65
CA ILE A 59 -6.84 -5.51 -0.07
C ILE A 59 -7.30 -6.16 -1.37
N ASP A 60 -8.31 -7.04 -1.33
CA ASP A 60 -8.91 -7.67 -2.52
C ASP A 60 -9.39 -6.62 -3.54
N SER A 61 -10.04 -5.57 -3.05
CA SER A 61 -10.51 -4.49 -3.91
C SER A 61 -9.35 -3.72 -4.54
N MET A 62 -8.29 -3.46 -3.78
CA MET A 62 -7.10 -2.79 -4.29
C MET A 62 -6.35 -3.66 -5.28
N GLU A 63 -6.31 -4.98 -5.10
CA GLU A 63 -5.73 -5.90 -6.07
C GLU A 63 -6.41 -5.74 -7.44
N VAL A 64 -7.74 -5.75 -7.48
CA VAL A 64 -8.51 -5.55 -8.72
C VAL A 64 -8.22 -4.17 -9.34
N MET A 65 -8.18 -3.12 -8.54
CA MET A 65 -7.94 -1.76 -9.03
C MET A 65 -6.51 -1.54 -9.52
N VAL A 66 -5.51 -2.05 -8.81
CA VAL A 66 -4.10 -2.02 -9.23
C VAL A 66 -3.92 -2.82 -10.50
N ASN A 67 -4.56 -3.99 -10.61
CA ASN A 67 -4.51 -4.81 -11.82
C ASN A 67 -5.10 -4.11 -13.05
N ALA A 68 -6.07 -3.23 -12.86
CA ALA A 68 -6.61 -2.38 -13.92
C ALA A 68 -5.75 -1.14 -14.21
N SER A 69 -4.86 -0.73 -13.29
CA SER A 69 -4.01 0.44 -13.44
C SER A 69 -2.95 0.23 -14.53
N GLN A 70 -2.82 1.21 -15.42
CA GLN A 70 -1.76 1.24 -16.44
C GLN A 70 -0.38 1.61 -15.84
N ASN A 71 -0.35 2.09 -14.59
CA ASN A 71 0.88 2.51 -13.92
C ASN A 71 1.45 1.44 -12.99
N LYS A 72 0.83 0.25 -12.92
CA LYS A 72 1.33 -0.84 -12.06
C LYS A 72 2.71 -1.28 -12.53
N LEU A 73 3.59 -1.55 -11.57
CA LEU A 73 4.89 -2.16 -11.83
C LEU A 73 4.77 -3.69 -11.86
N ARG A 74 3.90 -4.23 -11.01
CA ARG A 74 3.61 -5.65 -10.84
C ARG A 74 2.21 -5.85 -10.26
N ASP A 75 1.79 -7.09 -10.11
CA ASP A 75 0.60 -7.43 -9.34
C ASP A 75 0.80 -7.02 -7.87
N LEU A 76 -0.29 -6.66 -7.20
CA LEU A 76 -0.26 -6.27 -5.79
C LEU A 76 0.31 -7.42 -4.95
N GLY A 77 1.25 -7.14 -4.06
CA GLY A 77 1.82 -8.18 -3.21
C GLY A 77 2.82 -7.66 -2.19
N ALA A 78 3.65 -8.57 -1.69
CA ALA A 78 4.60 -8.29 -0.62
C ALA A 78 5.41 -7.01 -0.86
N TYR A 79 5.59 -6.27 0.23
CA TYR A 79 6.25 -4.98 0.32
C TYR A 79 5.55 -3.83 -0.40
N ASP A 80 4.32 -4.01 -0.89
CA ASP A 80 3.49 -2.90 -1.35
C ASP A 80 2.79 -2.25 -0.15
N VAL A 81 2.50 -0.95 -0.26
CA VAL A 81 1.83 -0.19 0.81
C VAL A 81 0.54 0.42 0.28
N ILE A 82 -0.56 0.17 0.97
CA ILE A 82 -1.86 0.78 0.72
C ILE A 82 -2.07 1.89 1.75
N GLU A 83 -2.21 3.13 1.30
CA GLU A 83 -2.53 4.28 2.15
C GLU A 83 -4.00 4.65 1.97
N VAL A 84 -4.75 4.68 3.07
CA VAL A 84 -6.15 5.10 3.11
C VAL A 84 -6.27 6.35 3.97
N GLN A 85 -6.71 7.44 3.36
CA GLN A 85 -7.09 8.65 4.08
C GLN A 85 -8.61 8.72 4.17
N ASN A 86 -9.19 8.62 5.38
CA ASN A 86 -10.64 8.69 5.59
C ASN A 86 -11.00 9.54 6.81
N LYS A 87 -11.89 10.52 6.66
CA LYS A 87 -12.38 11.39 7.74
C LYS A 87 -11.25 11.99 8.61
N GLY A 88 -10.12 12.33 7.99
CA GLY A 88 -8.95 12.91 8.67
C GLY A 88 -8.02 11.92 9.34
N LYS A 89 -8.34 10.61 9.33
CA LYS A 89 -7.43 9.54 9.74
C LYS A 89 -6.68 8.99 8.53
N LYS A 90 -5.39 8.77 8.73
CA LYS A 90 -4.52 8.09 7.78
C LYS A 90 -4.23 6.69 8.33
N THR A 91 -4.50 5.68 7.52
CA THR A 91 -4.11 4.29 7.80
C THR A 91 -3.19 3.85 6.67
N GLN A 92 -2.11 3.15 7.00
CA GLN A 92 -1.28 2.49 6.01
C GLN A 92 -1.28 0.99 6.29
N ILE A 93 -1.31 0.20 5.23
CA ILE A 93 -1.27 -1.26 5.29
C ILE A 93 -0.06 -1.69 4.49
N LEU A 94 0.89 -2.33 5.16
CA LEU A 94 2.05 -2.96 4.54
C LEU A 94 1.70 -4.41 4.23
N LEU A 95 1.82 -4.81 2.97
CA LEU A 95 1.69 -6.21 2.58
C LEU A 95 3.02 -6.91 2.84
N LEU A 96 2.97 -8.10 3.41
CA LEU A 96 4.12 -8.93 3.74
C LEU A 96 4.14 -10.17 2.85
N ALA A 97 5.16 -11.01 3.02
CA ALA A 97 5.20 -12.32 2.39
C ALA A 97 4.06 -13.22 2.90
N ASP A 98 3.79 -14.31 2.18
CA ASP A 98 2.80 -15.33 2.57
C ASP A 98 1.37 -14.79 2.76
N GLU A 99 1.00 -13.74 2.02
CA GLU A 99 -0.33 -13.10 2.05
C GLU A 99 -0.66 -12.45 3.41
N GLU A 100 0.34 -12.25 4.27
CA GLU A 100 0.17 -11.50 5.52
C GLU A 100 0.20 -9.98 5.28
N TYR A 101 -0.30 -9.21 6.24
CA TYR A 101 -0.24 -7.76 6.23
C TYR A 101 -0.09 -7.19 7.64
N GLU A 102 0.49 -5.99 7.72
CA GLU A 102 0.60 -5.21 8.95
C GLU A 102 -0.04 -3.83 8.76
N ILE A 103 -0.79 -3.38 9.77
CA ILE A 103 -1.28 -2.00 9.81
C ILE A 103 -0.20 -1.13 10.42
N ILE A 104 0.38 -0.25 9.61
CA ILE A 104 1.42 0.69 10.04
C ILE A 104 0.77 2.08 10.20
N GLU A 105 0.85 2.67 11.39
CA GLU A 105 0.28 3.99 11.64
C GLU A 105 1.06 5.07 10.84
N GLY A 106 0.32 6.00 10.22
CA GLY A 106 0.87 7.04 9.35
C GLY A 106 0.80 8.45 9.90
#